data_AF-A0A0S8K0T9-F1
#
_entry.id   AF-A0A0S8K0T9-F1
#
_cell.length_a   1.000
_cell.length_b   1.000
_cell.length_c   1.000
_cell.angle_alpha   90.00
_cell.angle_beta   90.00
_cell.angle_gamma   90.00
#
_symmetry.space_group_name_H-M   'P 1'
#
loop_
_entity.id
_entity.type
_entity.pdbx_description
1 polymer ?
#
loop_
_entity_poly.entity_id
_entity_poly.type
_entity_poly.pdbx_seq_one_letter_code
_entity_poly.pdbx_strand_id
1 'polypeptide(L)'
;DFGTGALGDMGCHVMDLPFYALKLGYPATIEASSTPVNRESPPIASRVEYTFPARKDLPNLALPEAKLTWSDGGLRPTRPEELPDGEVMGDWSGGCLFIGTKGKIVSANYGGNYKLLPQDKDFPEPEKTLERVKDDPLGGGRHEMDWVRACKEDRRNRKEACASFDYAGPESETVLLGNLAIRLQQLNRKLIWDGKKMKIKNIGPEDKLRFRKQPEGFTSDIGKRFAEPEWEEVSALEIANEWIKHTYREGWAL
;
A
#
# COMPACT_ATOMS: atom_id res chain seq x y z
N ASP A 1 4.92 -15.67 -8.94
CA ASP A 1 5.92 -14.81 -9.61
C ASP A 1 5.36 -13.73 -10.54
N PHE A 2 4.03 -13.59 -10.67
CA PHE A 2 3.44 -12.65 -11.63
C PHE A 2 2.65 -11.54 -10.94
N GLY A 3 3.21 -10.33 -10.96
CA GLY A 3 2.56 -9.12 -10.48
C GLY A 3 2.39 -9.01 -8.97
N THR A 4 1.87 -7.87 -8.55
CA THR A 4 1.73 -7.47 -7.14
C THR A 4 0.29 -7.12 -6.77
N GLY A 5 -0.66 -7.46 -7.65
CA GLY A 5 -2.10 -7.27 -7.45
C GLY A 5 -2.53 -5.82 -7.38
N ALA A 6 -3.80 -5.60 -7.03
CA ALA A 6 -4.34 -4.26 -6.88
C ALA A 6 -3.53 -3.45 -5.84
N LEU A 7 -3.13 -4.06 -4.73
CA LEU A 7 -2.30 -3.39 -3.72
C LEU A 7 -0.96 -2.92 -4.30
N GLY A 8 -0.23 -3.75 -5.05
CA GLY A 8 1.07 -3.32 -5.55
C GLY A 8 1.03 -2.40 -6.76
N ASP A 9 -0.05 -2.42 -7.53
CA ASP A 9 -0.27 -1.50 -8.67
C ASP A 9 -0.81 -0.15 -8.18
N MET A 10 -1.89 -0.16 -7.39
CA MET A 10 -2.59 1.05 -6.94
C MET A 10 -2.11 1.57 -5.59
N GLY A 11 -1.40 0.77 -4.79
CA GLY A 11 -0.96 1.15 -3.45
C GLY A 11 -0.11 2.42 -3.46
N CYS A 12 0.90 2.52 -4.32
CA CYS A 12 1.74 3.72 -4.44
C CYS A 12 0.98 4.95 -4.96
N HIS A 13 -0.20 4.78 -5.56
CA HIS A 13 -1.01 5.90 -6.03
C HIS A 13 -1.99 6.40 -4.96
N VAL A 14 -2.56 5.48 -4.19
CA VAL A 14 -3.60 5.78 -3.18
C VAL A 14 -2.99 6.05 -1.82
N MET A 15 -1.97 5.28 -1.43
CA MET A 15 -1.31 5.40 -0.14
C MET A 15 -0.32 6.58 -0.07
N ASP A 16 0.13 7.13 -1.20
CA ASP A 16 1.00 8.31 -1.25
C ASP A 16 0.43 9.48 -0.44
N LEU A 17 -0.87 9.78 -0.62
CA LEU A 17 -1.53 10.88 0.09
C LEU A 17 -1.42 10.74 1.63
N PRO A 18 -1.89 9.65 2.27
CA PRO A 18 -1.72 9.48 3.71
C PRO A 18 -0.24 9.31 4.10
N PHE A 19 0.60 8.70 3.27
CA PHE A 19 2.02 8.50 3.56
C PHE A 19 2.76 9.83 3.70
N TYR A 20 2.57 10.72 2.72
CA TYR A 20 3.09 12.08 2.72
C TYR A 20 2.49 12.94 3.84
N ALA A 21 1.16 12.99 3.92
CA ALA A 21 0.45 13.92 4.80
C ALA A 21 0.65 13.60 6.28
N LEU A 22 0.71 12.31 6.65
CA LEU A 22 0.83 11.85 8.04
C LEU A 22 2.25 11.47 8.44
N LYS A 23 3.24 11.79 7.58
CA LYS A 23 4.66 11.49 7.76
C LYS A 23 4.89 10.01 8.09
N LEU A 24 4.22 9.13 7.34
CA LEU A 24 4.37 7.70 7.57
C LEU A 24 5.78 7.26 7.16
N GLY A 25 6.22 6.17 7.78
CA GLY A 25 7.48 5.48 7.47
C GLY A 25 7.17 3.99 7.48
N TYR A 26 7.98 3.18 8.15
CA TYR A 26 7.64 1.76 8.31
C TYR A 26 6.59 1.53 9.41
N PRO A 27 5.62 0.63 9.19
CA PRO A 27 4.71 0.21 10.24
C PRO A 27 5.43 -0.64 11.29
N ALA A 28 4.97 -0.59 12.54
CA ALA A 28 5.42 -1.47 13.61
C ALA A 28 4.82 -2.88 13.48
N THR A 29 3.57 -2.94 13.01
CA THR A 29 2.86 -4.20 12.80
C THR A 29 2.00 -4.17 11.55
N ILE A 30 1.77 -5.35 10.99
CA ILE A 30 0.89 -5.54 9.84
C ILE A 30 0.07 -6.83 9.98
N GLU A 31 -1.17 -6.80 9.53
CA GLU A 31 -2.08 -7.94 9.52
C GLU A 31 -2.93 -7.90 8.24
N ALA A 32 -3.20 -9.06 7.66
CA ALA A 32 -3.91 -9.13 6.39
C ALA A 32 -4.86 -10.32 6.36
N SER A 33 -5.90 -10.18 5.54
CA SER A 33 -6.78 -11.27 5.12
C SER A 33 -7.17 -11.08 3.65
N SER A 34 -7.46 -12.18 2.97
CA SER A 34 -7.89 -12.12 1.58
C SER A 34 -8.79 -13.28 1.19
N THR A 35 -9.37 -13.20 -0.01
CA THR A 35 -9.85 -14.39 -0.73
C THR A 35 -8.69 -15.37 -0.95
N PRO A 36 -8.95 -16.64 -1.32
CA PRO A 36 -7.89 -17.62 -1.58
C PRO A 36 -6.76 -17.07 -2.45
N VAL A 37 -5.53 -17.24 -1.97
CA VAL A 37 -4.30 -16.77 -2.62
C VAL A 37 -3.39 -17.97 -2.88
N ASN A 38 -2.64 -17.92 -3.98
CA ASN A 38 -1.64 -18.92 -4.32
C ASN A 38 -0.26 -18.26 -4.46
N ARG A 39 0.77 -19.05 -4.78
CA ARG A 39 2.14 -18.53 -4.91
C ARG A 39 2.33 -17.66 -6.15
N GLU A 40 1.57 -17.91 -7.20
CA GLU A 40 1.76 -17.28 -8.51
C GLU A 40 1.06 -15.94 -8.64
N SER A 41 -0.18 -15.86 -8.18
CA SER A 41 -1.05 -14.70 -8.38
C SER A 41 -1.57 -14.11 -7.05
N PRO A 42 -1.74 -12.79 -6.98
CA PRO A 42 -2.45 -12.12 -5.88
C PRO A 42 -3.92 -12.58 -5.77
N PRO A 43 -4.58 -12.35 -4.61
CA PRO A 43 -6.00 -12.64 -4.41
C PRO A 43 -6.91 -11.70 -5.22
N ILE A 44 -8.19 -12.08 -5.37
CA ILE A 44 -9.22 -11.24 -6.01
C ILE A 44 -9.58 -10.05 -5.11
N ALA A 45 -9.67 -10.27 -3.81
CA ALA A 45 -9.94 -9.22 -2.83
C ALA A 45 -9.07 -9.42 -1.58
N SER A 46 -8.60 -8.32 -1.01
CA SER A 46 -7.74 -8.29 0.15
C SER A 46 -8.07 -7.12 1.07
N ARG A 47 -7.70 -7.28 2.35
CA ARG A 47 -7.69 -6.23 3.36
C ARG A 47 -6.39 -6.31 4.14
N VAL A 48 -5.72 -5.18 4.31
CA VAL A 48 -4.44 -5.09 5.03
C VAL A 48 -4.50 -3.95 6.04
N GLU A 49 -4.28 -4.24 7.31
CA GLU A 49 -4.15 -3.24 8.38
C GLU A 49 -2.68 -3.04 8.74
N TYR A 50 -2.21 -1.80 8.57
CA TYR A 50 -0.89 -1.32 8.99
C TYR A 50 -1.06 -0.52 10.27
N THR A 51 -0.18 -0.74 11.26
CA THR A 51 -0.08 0.11 12.46
C THR A 51 1.25 0.83 12.43
N PHE A 52 1.23 2.14 12.21
CA PHE A 52 2.40 3.00 12.23
C PHE A 52 2.61 3.56 13.63
N PRO A 53 3.86 3.54 14.16
CA PRO A 53 4.14 4.08 15.49
C PRO A 53 3.82 5.58 15.56
N ALA A 54 3.89 6.16 16.77
CA ALA A 54 3.85 7.61 16.92
C ALA A 54 5.02 8.27 16.16
N ARG A 55 4.77 9.44 15.57
CA ARG A 55 5.74 10.26 14.84
C ARG A 55 5.92 11.59 15.56
N LYS A 56 6.89 12.37 15.09
CA LYS A 56 7.07 13.75 15.52
C LYS A 56 5.85 14.58 15.12
N ASP A 57 5.27 15.29 16.09
CA ASP A 57 4.14 16.19 15.85
C ASP A 57 4.46 17.26 14.81
N LEU A 58 3.45 17.63 14.04
CA LEU A 58 3.45 18.82 13.20
C LEU A 58 2.98 20.02 14.04
N PRO A 59 3.28 21.28 13.64
CA PRO A 59 2.95 22.47 14.44
C PRO A 59 1.52 22.53 14.97
N ASN A 60 0.55 22.01 14.20
CA ASN A 60 -0.89 22.04 14.54
C ASN A 60 -1.54 20.65 14.55
N LEU A 61 -0.77 19.57 14.55
CA LEU A 61 -1.29 18.20 14.49
C LEU A 61 -0.38 17.23 15.22
N ALA A 62 -0.90 16.64 16.29
CA ALA A 62 -0.26 15.50 16.93
C ALA A 62 -0.28 14.29 16.00
N LEU A 63 0.81 13.53 15.94
CA LEU A 63 0.93 12.33 15.11
C LEU A 63 1.10 11.07 15.99
N PRO A 64 0.09 10.71 16.81
CA PRO A 64 0.13 9.47 17.61
C PRO A 64 0.08 8.25 16.69
N GLU A 65 0.25 7.05 17.27
CA GLU A 65 0.07 5.78 16.54
C GLU A 65 -1.15 5.84 15.59
N ALA A 66 -0.95 5.46 14.33
CA ALA A 66 -1.94 5.58 13.29
C ALA A 66 -2.19 4.22 12.63
N LYS A 67 -3.46 3.90 12.42
CA LYS A 67 -3.87 2.74 11.63
C LYS A 67 -4.22 3.16 10.21
N LEU A 68 -3.70 2.44 9.24
CA LEU A 68 -4.09 2.55 7.83
C LEU A 68 -4.63 1.19 7.40
N THR A 69 -5.82 1.18 6.80
CA THR A 69 -6.42 -0.04 6.26
C THR A 69 -6.55 0.08 4.75
N TRP A 70 -5.87 -0.80 4.03
CA TRP A 70 -6.10 -1.04 2.61
C TRP A 70 -7.25 -2.03 2.42
N SER A 71 -8.12 -1.79 1.44
CA SER A 71 -9.16 -2.73 1.00
C SER A 71 -9.30 -2.67 -0.53
N ASP A 72 -9.35 -3.81 -1.19
CA ASP A 72 -9.56 -3.91 -2.64
C ASP A 72 -10.54 -5.03 -3.02
N GLY A 73 -10.71 -5.28 -4.33
CA GLY A 73 -11.58 -6.35 -4.83
C GLY A 73 -13.07 -6.14 -4.52
N GLY A 74 -13.50 -4.88 -4.45
CA GLY A 74 -14.87 -4.50 -4.10
C GLY A 74 -15.12 -4.33 -2.60
N LEU A 75 -14.16 -4.68 -1.75
CA LEU A 75 -14.22 -4.39 -0.32
C LEU A 75 -14.04 -2.89 -0.09
N ARG A 76 -14.89 -2.30 0.75
CA ARG A 76 -14.83 -0.90 1.16
C ARG A 76 -15.05 -0.81 2.67
N PRO A 77 -14.51 0.22 3.36
CA PRO A 77 -14.91 0.47 4.73
C PRO A 77 -16.41 0.79 4.78
N THR A 78 -17.01 0.63 5.96
CA THR A 78 -18.38 1.06 6.18
C THR A 78 -18.52 2.54 5.82
N ARG A 79 -19.59 2.86 5.11
CA ARG A 79 -19.92 4.23 4.73
C ARG A 79 -19.96 5.13 5.98
N PRO A 80 -19.31 6.30 5.98
CA PRO A 80 -19.52 7.31 7.02
C PRO A 80 -20.99 7.73 7.10
N GLU A 81 -21.55 7.80 8.30
CA GLU A 81 -22.94 8.24 8.53
C GLU A 81 -23.17 9.67 8.04
N GLU A 82 -22.13 10.51 8.08
CA GLU A 82 -22.19 11.90 7.67
C GLU A 82 -22.14 12.11 6.15
N LEU A 83 -21.90 11.06 5.36
CA LEU A 83 -21.87 11.15 3.90
C LEU A 83 -23.31 11.11 3.35
N PRO A 84 -23.80 12.16 2.65
CA PRO A 84 -25.20 12.28 2.24
C PRO A 84 -25.70 11.07 1.46
N ASP A 85 -26.98 10.72 1.61
CA ASP A 85 -27.54 9.52 0.96
C ASP A 85 -27.26 9.47 -0.55
N GLY A 86 -26.96 8.28 -1.06
CA GLY A 86 -26.63 8.04 -2.47
C GLY A 86 -25.25 8.53 -2.95
N GLU A 87 -24.50 9.33 -2.18
CA GLU A 87 -23.19 9.81 -2.65
C GLU A 87 -22.11 8.72 -2.64
N VAL A 88 -21.19 8.71 -3.61
CA VAL A 88 -20.07 7.76 -3.62
C VAL A 88 -18.97 8.21 -2.64
N MET A 89 -18.39 7.24 -1.91
CA MET A 89 -17.16 7.43 -1.13
C MET A 89 -15.96 7.24 -2.04
N GLY A 90 -15.15 8.30 -2.21
CA GLY A 90 -14.08 8.36 -3.22
C GLY A 90 -14.69 8.44 -4.64
N ASP A 91 -14.09 7.74 -5.58
CA ASP A 91 -14.63 7.58 -6.94
C ASP A 91 -14.49 6.14 -7.47
N TRP A 92 -14.53 5.97 -8.80
CA TRP A 92 -14.38 4.68 -9.47
C TRP A 92 -12.94 4.14 -9.41
N SER A 93 -11.96 5.02 -9.27
CA SER A 93 -10.53 4.70 -9.23
C SER A 93 -10.02 4.41 -7.81
N GLY A 94 -10.79 4.79 -6.79
CA GLY A 94 -10.47 4.55 -5.39
C GLY A 94 -10.58 5.81 -4.54
N GLY A 95 -9.84 5.84 -3.44
CA GLY A 95 -9.82 6.99 -2.56
C GLY A 95 -9.29 6.73 -1.16
N CYS A 96 -9.24 7.79 -0.36
CA CYS A 96 -8.85 7.74 1.04
C CYS A 96 -10.01 8.21 1.93
N LEU A 97 -10.14 7.56 3.09
CA LEU A 97 -10.99 8.01 4.19
C LEU A 97 -10.11 8.32 5.40
N PHE A 98 -10.02 9.59 5.77
CA PHE A 98 -9.38 10.04 6.99
C PHE A 98 -10.42 10.20 8.09
N ILE A 99 -10.19 9.59 9.25
CA ILE A 99 -11.10 9.63 10.38
C ILE A 99 -10.46 10.46 11.50
N GLY A 100 -11.03 11.64 11.75
CA GLY A 100 -10.62 12.53 12.84
C GLY A 100 -11.67 12.60 13.95
N THR A 101 -11.29 13.20 15.08
CA THR A 101 -12.19 13.41 16.23
C THR A 101 -13.23 14.50 16.01
N LYS A 102 -13.05 15.35 14.99
CA LYS A 102 -13.91 16.52 14.69
C LYS A 102 -14.63 16.43 13.33
N GLY A 103 -14.41 15.35 12.59
CA GLY A 103 -14.88 15.19 11.23
C GLY A 103 -14.06 14.17 10.46
N LYS A 104 -14.44 13.95 9.20
CA LYS A 104 -13.76 13.01 8.30
C LYS A 104 -13.43 13.69 6.98
N ILE A 105 -12.41 13.19 6.29
CA ILE A 105 -12.08 13.61 4.92
C ILE A 105 -12.23 12.40 4.02
N VAL A 106 -13.03 12.53 2.98
CA VAL A 106 -13.11 11.55 1.89
C VAL A 106 -12.43 12.17 0.68
N SER A 107 -11.48 11.49 0.06
CA SER A 107 -10.89 11.93 -1.21
C SER A 107 -11.00 10.85 -2.27
N ALA A 108 -10.99 11.25 -3.53
CA ALA A 108 -10.65 10.36 -4.64
C ALA A 108 -9.12 10.09 -4.65
N ASN A 109 -8.65 9.33 -5.65
CA ASN A 109 -7.23 9.12 -5.88
C ASN A 109 -6.47 10.44 -6.03
N TYR A 110 -5.18 10.43 -5.66
CA TYR A 110 -4.30 11.61 -5.70
C TYR A 110 -4.81 12.82 -4.88
N GLY A 111 -5.70 12.59 -3.90
CA GLY A 111 -6.30 13.65 -3.10
C GLY A 111 -7.28 14.54 -3.86
N GLY A 112 -7.70 14.15 -5.06
CA GLY A 112 -8.70 14.88 -5.84
C GLY A 112 -10.10 14.81 -5.23
N ASN A 113 -10.98 15.73 -5.65
CA ASN A 113 -12.41 15.74 -5.33
C ASN A 113 -12.74 15.46 -3.86
N TYR A 114 -11.99 16.06 -2.93
CA TYR A 114 -12.18 15.79 -1.52
C TYR A 114 -13.49 16.38 -0.98
N LYS A 115 -14.02 15.75 0.06
CA LYS A 115 -15.20 16.16 0.82
C LYS A 115 -14.85 16.15 2.31
N LEU A 116 -15.24 17.21 2.99
CA LEU A 116 -15.17 17.31 4.45
C LEU A 116 -16.54 16.92 5.02
N LEU A 117 -16.51 16.05 6.02
CA LEU A 117 -17.72 15.53 6.66
C LEU A 117 -17.74 15.92 8.15
N PRO A 118 -18.91 16.31 8.70
CA PRO A 118 -20.18 16.49 7.99
C PRO A 118 -20.20 17.78 7.13
N GLN A 119 -20.99 17.80 6.06
CA GLN A 119 -20.98 18.90 5.07
C GLN A 119 -21.62 20.21 5.58
N ASP A 120 -22.41 20.14 6.65
CA ASP A 120 -23.07 21.28 7.29
C ASP A 120 -22.14 22.09 8.21
N LYS A 121 -20.94 21.56 8.46
CA LYS A 121 -19.92 22.22 9.29
C LYS A 121 -18.99 23.07 8.42
N ASP A 122 -18.76 24.30 8.88
CA ASP A 122 -17.74 25.16 8.28
C ASP A 122 -16.33 24.69 8.69
N PHE A 123 -15.54 24.32 7.69
CA PHE A 123 -14.15 23.94 7.85
C PHE A 123 -13.28 24.98 7.13
N PRO A 124 -12.40 25.70 7.84
CA PRO A 124 -11.58 26.71 7.21
C PRO A 124 -10.57 26.06 6.25
N GLU A 125 -10.49 26.61 5.04
CA GLU A 125 -9.49 26.22 4.05
C GLU A 125 -8.08 26.61 4.54
N PRO A 126 -7.09 25.70 4.46
CA PRO A 126 -5.73 26.00 4.88
C PRO A 126 -5.03 26.94 3.88
N GLU A 127 -4.02 27.66 4.36
CA GLU A 127 -3.13 28.42 3.49
C GLU A 127 -2.40 27.50 2.50
N LYS A 128 -2.24 27.96 1.26
CA LYS A 128 -1.53 27.24 0.20
C LYS A 128 -0.03 27.31 0.42
N THR A 129 0.50 26.36 1.18
CA THR A 129 1.92 26.28 1.55
C THR A 129 2.74 25.32 0.68
N LEU A 130 2.07 24.40 -0.02
CA LEU A 130 2.74 23.41 -0.87
C LEU A 130 3.02 23.98 -2.26
N GLU A 131 4.28 23.96 -2.66
CA GLU A 131 4.69 24.30 -4.02
C GLU A 131 4.05 23.36 -5.05
N ARG A 132 3.64 23.93 -6.19
CA ARG A 132 3.05 23.19 -7.30
C ARG A 132 3.94 23.31 -8.52
N VAL A 133 4.16 22.20 -9.20
CA VAL A 133 4.82 22.23 -10.52
C VAL A 133 3.88 22.91 -11.51
N LYS A 134 4.40 23.90 -12.22
CA LYS A 134 3.62 24.70 -13.18
C LYS A 134 3.28 23.87 -14.42
N ASP A 135 2.18 24.21 -15.06
CA ASP A 135 1.82 23.64 -16.35
C ASP A 135 2.87 24.01 -17.41
N ASP A 136 3.22 23.05 -18.27
CA ASP A 136 4.11 23.28 -19.42
C ASP A 136 3.27 23.53 -20.69
N PRO A 137 3.58 24.57 -21.49
CA PRO A 137 2.88 24.88 -22.74
C PRO A 137 2.85 23.74 -23.78
N LEU A 138 3.79 22.79 -23.72
CA LEU A 138 3.87 21.66 -24.65
C LEU A 138 3.01 20.46 -24.23
N GLY A 139 2.34 20.52 -23.07
CA GLY A 139 1.64 19.37 -22.49
C GLY A 139 2.59 18.32 -21.93
N GLY A 140 2.04 17.18 -21.50
CA GLY A 140 2.74 16.22 -20.62
C GLY A 140 2.53 16.59 -19.16
N GLY A 141 2.47 15.60 -18.28
CA GLY A 141 2.03 15.81 -16.90
C GLY A 141 2.90 16.82 -16.13
N ARG A 142 2.29 17.38 -15.09
CA ARG A 142 2.94 18.39 -14.23
C ARG A 142 4.18 17.84 -13.53
N HIS A 143 4.18 16.57 -13.12
CA HIS A 143 5.20 16.03 -12.23
C HIS A 143 6.48 15.62 -12.99
N GLU A 144 6.37 15.22 -14.25
CA GLU A 144 7.48 14.86 -15.13
C GLU A 144 8.39 16.06 -15.40
N MET A 145 7.82 17.27 -15.42
CA MET A 145 8.60 18.50 -15.57
C MET A 145 9.47 18.81 -14.35
N ASP A 146 9.12 18.29 -13.17
CA ASP A 146 9.99 18.35 -11.99
C ASP A 146 11.25 17.51 -12.18
N TRP A 147 11.10 16.34 -12.80
CA TRP A 147 12.24 15.49 -13.16
C TRP A 147 13.10 16.13 -14.26
N VAL A 148 12.49 16.69 -15.32
CA VAL A 148 13.22 17.41 -16.37
C VAL A 148 14.00 18.59 -15.80
N ARG A 149 13.39 19.37 -14.90
CA ARG A 149 14.05 20.44 -14.14
C ARG A 149 15.27 19.90 -13.41
N ALA A 150 15.09 18.88 -12.58
CA ALA A 150 16.17 18.29 -11.78
C ALA A 150 17.33 17.78 -12.67
N CYS A 151 17.04 17.20 -13.83
CA CYS A 151 18.07 16.76 -14.79
C CYS A 151 18.90 17.90 -15.38
N LYS A 152 18.30 19.09 -15.58
CA LYS A 152 18.95 20.26 -16.20
C LYS A 152 19.66 21.17 -15.21
N GLU A 153 19.26 21.16 -13.93
CA GLU A 153 19.91 21.94 -12.87
C GLU A 153 21.34 21.45 -12.60
N ASP A 154 22.26 22.39 -12.33
CA ASP A 154 23.63 22.08 -11.90
C ASP A 154 23.58 21.30 -10.58
N ARG A 155 24.39 20.25 -10.49
CA ARG A 155 24.40 19.35 -9.33
C ARG A 155 24.64 20.09 -8.00
N ARG A 156 25.34 21.22 -8.00
CA ARG A 156 25.71 21.99 -6.79
C ARG A 156 24.54 22.75 -6.17
N ASN A 157 23.53 23.09 -6.97
CA ASN A 157 22.37 23.89 -6.54
C ASN A 157 21.04 23.27 -6.96
N ARG A 158 21.06 22.01 -7.40
CA ARG A 158 19.87 21.24 -7.74
C ARG A 158 18.95 21.13 -6.54
N LYS A 159 17.70 21.51 -6.72
CA LYS A 159 16.65 21.25 -5.74
C LYS A 159 16.13 19.83 -5.92
N GLU A 160 15.97 19.12 -4.81
CA GLU A 160 15.44 17.75 -4.77
C GLU A 160 14.10 17.63 -5.52
N ALA A 161 13.90 16.50 -6.18
CA ALA A 161 12.65 16.21 -6.87
C ALA A 161 11.53 15.87 -5.85
N CYS A 162 10.28 16.18 -6.18
CA CYS A 162 9.14 16.00 -5.27
C CYS A 162 8.87 14.54 -4.88
N ALA A 163 9.34 13.58 -5.70
CA ALA A 163 9.24 12.14 -5.46
C ALA A 163 10.65 11.51 -5.46
N SER A 164 11.51 11.93 -4.52
CA SER A 164 12.86 11.36 -4.38
C SER A 164 12.81 9.91 -3.88
N PHE A 165 13.87 9.14 -4.12
CA PHE A 165 13.94 7.73 -3.69
C PHE A 165 13.94 7.57 -2.16
N ASP A 166 14.40 8.58 -1.41
CA ASP A 166 14.36 8.59 0.05
C ASP A 166 12.91 8.60 0.59
N TYR A 167 11.96 9.09 -0.23
CA TYR A 167 10.53 9.05 0.03
C TYR A 167 9.85 7.84 -0.62
N ALA A 168 10.01 7.69 -1.94
CA ALA A 168 9.28 6.70 -2.74
C ALA A 168 9.73 5.26 -2.45
N GLY A 169 10.98 5.06 -2.03
CA GLY A 169 11.51 3.75 -1.65
C GLY A 169 10.79 3.17 -0.43
N PRO A 170 10.83 3.83 0.74
CA PRO A 170 10.12 3.37 1.94
C PRO A 170 8.61 3.21 1.76
N GLU A 171 7.97 4.05 0.94
CA GLU A 171 6.57 3.90 0.58
C GLU A 171 6.33 2.59 -0.19
N SER A 172 7.11 2.37 -1.26
CA SER A 172 7.01 1.16 -2.09
C SER A 172 7.26 -0.12 -1.27
N GLU A 173 8.26 -0.10 -0.40
CA GLU A 173 8.54 -1.20 0.53
C GLU A 173 7.37 -1.46 1.49
N THR A 174 6.70 -0.41 1.96
CA THR A 174 5.51 -0.54 2.82
C THR A 174 4.32 -1.12 2.07
N VAL A 175 4.10 -0.73 0.81
CA VAL A 175 3.07 -1.33 -0.06
C VAL A 175 3.36 -2.83 -0.27
N LEU A 176 4.60 -3.18 -0.60
CA LEU A 176 5.01 -4.56 -0.82
C LEU A 176 4.94 -5.41 0.46
N LEU A 177 5.17 -4.81 1.63
CA LEU A 177 4.97 -5.47 2.92
C LEU A 177 3.52 -5.94 3.09
N GLY A 178 2.52 -5.22 2.56
CA GLY A 178 1.14 -5.72 2.57
C GLY A 178 0.92 -6.95 1.72
N ASN A 179 1.54 -7.03 0.55
CA ASN A 179 1.55 -8.26 -0.26
C ASN A 179 2.20 -9.43 0.49
N LEU A 180 3.30 -9.16 1.20
CA LEU A 180 3.93 -10.16 2.06
C LEU A 180 2.97 -10.61 3.17
N ALA A 181 2.30 -9.69 3.86
CA ALA A 181 1.33 -10.02 4.91
C ALA A 181 0.16 -10.86 4.39
N ILE A 182 -0.37 -10.56 3.20
CA ILE A 182 -1.41 -11.37 2.54
C ILE A 182 -0.93 -12.81 2.34
N ARG A 183 0.30 -13.01 1.86
CA ARG A 183 0.85 -14.36 1.63
C ARG A 183 1.13 -15.12 2.93
N LEU A 184 1.35 -14.40 4.02
CA LEU A 184 1.61 -14.94 5.35
C LEU A 184 0.35 -15.04 6.24
N GLN A 185 -0.84 -14.71 5.73
CA GLN A 185 -2.07 -14.64 6.53
C GLN A 185 -2.43 -15.95 7.26
N GLN A 186 -2.01 -17.12 6.73
CA GLN A 186 -2.26 -18.44 7.33
C GLN A 186 -1.58 -18.62 8.70
N LEU A 187 -0.62 -17.75 9.05
CA LEU A 187 -0.01 -17.74 10.38
C LEU A 187 -0.97 -17.24 11.48
N ASN A 188 -2.14 -16.72 11.09
CA ASN A 188 -3.23 -16.29 11.99
C ASN A 188 -2.75 -15.37 13.12
N ARG A 189 -1.83 -14.45 12.79
CA ARG A 189 -1.27 -13.49 13.75
C ARG A 189 -0.91 -12.19 13.07
N LYS A 190 -0.95 -11.13 13.86
CA LYS A 190 -0.31 -9.85 13.54
C LYS A 190 1.21 -10.03 13.44
N LEU A 191 1.78 -9.59 12.33
CA LEU A 191 3.22 -9.65 12.08
C LEU A 191 3.90 -8.41 12.67
N ILE A 192 5.02 -8.61 13.38
CA ILE A 192 5.82 -7.53 13.95
C ILE A 192 6.96 -7.23 12.99
N TRP A 193 7.02 -6.00 12.47
CA TRP A 193 7.93 -5.62 11.40
C TRP A 193 9.11 -4.76 11.89
N ASP A 194 10.30 -5.06 11.39
CA ASP A 194 11.49 -4.21 11.50
C ASP A 194 11.86 -3.68 10.11
N GLY A 195 11.30 -2.53 9.73
CA GLY A 195 11.53 -1.97 8.40
C GLY A 195 12.99 -1.62 8.12
N LYS A 196 13.73 -1.14 9.14
CA LYS A 196 15.16 -0.84 8.97
C LYS A 196 16.01 -2.08 8.70
N LYS A 197 15.61 -3.24 9.24
CA LYS A 197 16.31 -4.51 9.04
C LYS A 197 15.70 -5.37 7.94
N MET A 198 14.57 -4.95 7.39
CA MET A 198 13.72 -5.71 6.48
C MET A 198 13.45 -7.11 7.03
N LYS A 199 12.82 -7.20 8.21
CA LYS A 199 12.63 -8.47 8.93
C LYS A 199 11.33 -8.54 9.72
N ILE A 200 10.64 -9.66 9.63
CA ILE A 200 9.54 -10.01 10.55
C ILE A 200 10.13 -10.64 11.82
N LYS A 201 9.73 -10.14 12.99
CA LYS A 201 10.32 -10.53 14.29
C LYS A 201 9.69 -11.78 14.91
N ASN A 202 8.45 -12.11 14.54
CA ASN A 202 7.64 -13.13 15.20
C ASN A 202 7.22 -14.28 14.26
N ILE A 203 8.15 -14.68 13.38
CA ILE A 203 8.08 -15.93 12.59
C ILE A 203 9.30 -16.78 12.96
N GLY A 204 9.06 -18.05 13.29
CA GLY A 204 10.06 -19.02 13.69
C GLY A 204 10.21 -20.19 12.71
N PRO A 205 11.17 -21.11 12.96
CA PRO A 205 11.42 -22.27 12.10
C PRO A 205 10.27 -23.27 12.05
N GLU A 206 9.40 -23.29 13.07
CA GLU A 206 8.23 -24.18 13.14
C GLU A 206 6.98 -23.60 12.45
N ASP A 207 7.02 -22.33 12.04
CA ASP A 207 5.89 -21.70 11.36
C ASP A 207 5.83 -22.18 9.91
N LYS A 208 4.65 -22.65 9.48
CA LYS A 208 4.45 -23.25 8.17
C LYS A 208 3.29 -22.62 7.43
N LEU A 209 3.38 -22.64 6.11
CA LEU A 209 2.32 -22.22 5.19
C LEU A 209 1.95 -23.39 4.30
N ARG A 210 0.68 -23.43 3.91
CA ARG A 210 0.16 -24.45 3.00
C ARG A 210 -0.33 -23.79 1.72
N PHE A 211 0.24 -24.16 0.58
CA PHE A 211 -0.15 -23.65 -0.73
C PHE A 211 -0.74 -24.76 -1.58
N ARG A 212 -1.74 -24.41 -2.39
CA ARG A 212 -2.26 -25.34 -3.40
C ARG A 212 -1.18 -25.53 -4.45
N LYS A 213 -0.84 -26.78 -4.75
CA LYS A 213 0.06 -27.09 -5.87
C LYS A 213 -0.62 -26.72 -7.18
N GLN A 214 0.13 -26.08 -8.07
CA GLN A 214 -0.33 -25.87 -9.43
C GLN A 214 -0.31 -27.21 -10.17
N PRO A 215 -1.33 -27.54 -10.97
CA PRO A 215 -1.32 -28.73 -11.81
C PRO A 215 -0.12 -28.72 -12.76
N GLU A 216 0.51 -29.88 -12.96
CA GLU A 216 1.54 -30.04 -13.99
C GLU A 216 0.90 -30.04 -15.38
N GLY A 217 0.72 -28.84 -15.92
CA GLY A 217 0.25 -28.61 -17.29
C GLY A 217 -1.26 -28.48 -17.44
N PHE A 218 -1.65 -28.12 -18.67
CA PHE A 218 -3.05 -27.97 -19.04
C PHE A 218 -3.67 -29.34 -19.33
N THR A 219 -4.78 -29.66 -18.68
CA THR A 219 -5.53 -30.89 -18.96
C THR A 219 -6.84 -30.58 -19.69
N SER A 220 -7.10 -31.33 -20.77
CA SER A 220 -8.40 -31.35 -21.46
C SER A 220 -9.45 -32.16 -20.70
N ASP A 221 -9.02 -32.97 -19.72
CA ASP A 221 -9.90 -33.75 -18.85
C ASP A 221 -10.53 -32.84 -17.79
N ILE A 222 -11.80 -32.51 -18.00
CA ILE A 222 -12.58 -31.64 -17.11
C ILE A 222 -12.70 -32.26 -15.71
N GLY A 223 -12.76 -33.59 -15.58
CA GLY A 223 -12.86 -34.27 -14.28
C GLY A 223 -11.62 -34.02 -13.40
N LYS A 224 -10.43 -34.00 -14.02
CA LYS A 224 -9.17 -33.67 -13.33
C LYS A 224 -9.09 -32.21 -12.88
N ARG A 225 -9.87 -31.30 -13.48
CA ARG A 225 -9.96 -29.89 -13.03
C ARG A 225 -10.72 -29.74 -11.71
N PHE A 226 -11.59 -30.70 -11.40
CA PHE A 226 -12.39 -30.75 -10.17
C PHE A 226 -11.88 -31.77 -9.15
N ALA A 227 -10.72 -32.40 -9.41
CA ALA A 227 -10.09 -33.27 -8.44
C ALA A 227 -9.70 -32.49 -7.17
N GLU A 228 -9.68 -33.20 -6.03
CA GLU A 228 -9.20 -32.64 -4.76
C GLU A 228 -7.83 -31.98 -4.95
N PRO A 229 -7.66 -30.71 -4.52
CA PRO A 229 -6.41 -30.01 -4.72
C PRO A 229 -5.29 -30.67 -3.92
N GLU A 230 -4.15 -30.90 -4.57
CA GLU A 230 -2.91 -31.19 -3.87
C GLU A 230 -2.37 -29.93 -3.20
N TRP A 231 -1.70 -30.14 -2.06
CA TRP A 231 -1.12 -29.07 -1.28
C TRP A 231 0.35 -29.35 -1.00
N GLU A 232 1.13 -28.28 -0.91
CA GLU A 232 2.49 -28.28 -0.42
C GLU A 232 2.59 -27.47 0.87
N GLU A 233 3.46 -27.92 1.76
CA GLU A 233 3.77 -27.23 3.01
C GLU A 233 5.20 -26.67 2.90
N VAL A 234 5.39 -25.41 3.31
CA VAL A 234 6.68 -24.73 3.23
C VAL A 234 6.97 -24.00 4.55
N SER A 235 8.26 -23.82 4.86
CA SER A 235 8.71 -22.99 5.98
C SER A 235 8.35 -21.53 5.74
N ALA A 236 7.57 -20.95 6.66
CA ALA A 236 7.17 -19.55 6.59
C ALA A 236 8.39 -18.62 6.73
N LEU A 237 9.36 -19.00 7.57
CA LEU A 237 10.57 -18.21 7.79
C LEU A 237 11.45 -18.16 6.54
N GLU A 238 11.72 -19.31 5.92
CA GLU A 238 12.58 -19.40 4.74
C GLU A 238 11.95 -18.66 3.55
N ILE A 239 10.67 -18.91 3.29
CA ILE A 239 9.98 -18.27 2.17
C ILE A 239 9.79 -16.76 2.36
N ALA A 240 9.54 -16.29 3.60
CA ALA A 240 9.46 -14.87 3.87
C ALA A 240 10.81 -14.19 3.66
N ASN A 241 11.92 -14.79 4.11
CA ASN A 241 13.25 -14.24 3.86
C ASN A 241 13.58 -14.16 2.37
N GLU A 242 13.21 -15.19 1.61
CA GLU A 242 13.37 -15.21 0.15
C GLU A 242 12.50 -14.16 -0.54
N TRP A 243 11.28 -13.89 -0.07
CA TRP A 243 10.45 -12.81 -0.63
C TRP A 243 10.93 -11.41 -0.26
N ILE A 244 11.50 -11.22 0.93
CA ILE A 244 11.99 -9.92 1.39
C ILE A 244 13.35 -9.59 0.74
N LYS A 245 14.25 -10.58 0.66
CA LYS A 245 15.61 -10.45 0.12
C LYS A 245 15.82 -11.53 -0.92
N HIS A 246 15.21 -11.32 -2.07
CA HIS A 246 15.19 -12.30 -3.16
C HIS A 246 16.58 -12.66 -3.64
N THR A 247 16.80 -13.96 -3.83
CA THR A 247 17.99 -14.47 -4.49
C THR A 247 17.85 -14.25 -5.99
N TYR A 248 18.39 -13.13 -6.47
CA TYR A 248 18.39 -12.82 -7.89
C TYR A 248 19.26 -13.80 -8.69
N ARG A 249 18.93 -13.94 -9.98
CA ARG A 249 19.72 -14.73 -10.94
C ARG A 249 21.15 -14.18 -11.02
N GLU A 250 22.11 -15.05 -11.33
CA GLU A 250 23.51 -14.65 -11.51
C GLU A 250 23.63 -13.47 -12.49
N GLY A 251 24.39 -12.43 -12.11
CA GLY A 251 24.52 -11.18 -12.86
C GLY A 251 23.49 -10.09 -12.54
N TRP A 252 22.51 -10.37 -11.67
CA TRP A 252 21.45 -9.43 -11.25
C TRP A 252 21.50 -9.10 -9.74
N ALA A 253 22.65 -9.32 -9.09
CA ALA A 253 22.84 -8.91 -7.70
C ALA A 253 22.84 -7.37 -7.61
N LEU A 254 22.01 -6.84 -6.70
CA LEU A 254 21.92 -5.42 -6.35
C LEU A 254 23.01 -5.01 -5.35
#